data_AF-A0A1F4UT95-F1
#
_entry.id   AF-A0A1F4UT95-F1
#
_cell.length_a   1.000
_cell.length_b   1.000
_cell.length_c   1.000
_cell.angle_alpha   90.00
_cell.angle_beta   90.00
_cell.angle_gamma   90.00
#
_symmetry.space_group_name_H-M   'P 1'
#
loop_
_entity.id
_entity.type
_entity.pdbx_description
1 polymer ?
#
loop_
_entity_poly.entity_id
_entity_poly.type
_entity_poly.pdbx_seq_one_letter_code
_entity_poly.pdbx_strand_id
1 'polypeptide(L)'
;MQNEITEIPINQIKILQKYIVKKGKERGFSNESLHERLMILVEEIGELMKAIRINKKGFIDSNNKNDGDLEGEVSDILTMLFWSAEKLKIDVSKAFEKKEMDNNKRIWKRTNKTK
;
A
#
# COMPACT_ATOMS: atom_id res chain seq x y z
N MET A 1 10.68 -18.08 -19.51
CA MET A 1 11.06 -18.54 -18.16
C MET A 1 10.42 -17.61 -17.16
N GLN A 2 9.49 -18.11 -16.34
CA GLN A 2 9.10 -17.38 -15.14
C GLN A 2 10.30 -17.41 -14.19
N ASN A 3 10.78 -16.23 -13.76
CA ASN A 3 11.73 -16.16 -12.67
C ASN A 3 11.00 -16.69 -11.43
N GLU A 4 11.40 -17.85 -10.92
CA GLU A 4 10.92 -18.31 -9.63
C GLU A 4 11.36 -17.29 -8.58
N ILE A 5 10.39 -16.66 -7.91
CA ILE A 5 10.66 -15.74 -6.80
C ILE A 5 10.97 -16.61 -5.60
N THR A 6 12.25 -16.85 -5.35
CA THR A 6 12.74 -17.76 -4.30
C THR A 6 13.03 -17.08 -2.97
N GLU A 7 13.19 -15.75 -2.98
CA GLU A 7 13.56 -14.96 -1.80
C GLU A 7 12.79 -13.64 -1.74
N ILE A 8 12.67 -13.10 -0.52
CA ILE A 8 12.09 -11.78 -0.30
C ILE A 8 13.07 -10.75 -0.89
N PRO A 9 12.64 -9.85 -1.80
CA PRO A 9 13.51 -8.85 -2.41
C PRO A 9 13.76 -7.66 -1.47
N ILE A 10 14.43 -7.92 -0.35
CA ILE A 10 14.67 -6.97 0.77
C ILE A 10 15.26 -5.66 0.27
N ASN A 11 16.25 -5.74 -0.62
CA ASN A 11 16.93 -4.55 -1.13
C ASN A 11 16.00 -3.71 -2.02
N GLN A 12 15.17 -4.34 -2.85
CA GLN A 12 14.21 -3.65 -3.72
C GLN A 12 13.14 -2.93 -2.89
N ILE A 13 12.61 -3.57 -1.85
CA ILE A 13 11.65 -2.94 -0.92
C ILE A 13 12.29 -1.72 -0.26
N LYS A 14 13.51 -1.86 0.24
CA LYS A 14 14.26 -0.77 0.88
C LYS A 14 14.57 0.38 -0.08
N ILE A 15 14.98 0.07 -1.31
CA ILE A 15 15.22 1.07 -2.36
C ILE A 15 13.93 1.81 -2.70
N LEU A 16 12.82 1.10 -2.84
CA LEU A 16 11.52 1.68 -3.13
C LEU A 16 11.06 2.62 -2.00
N GLN A 17 11.19 2.22 -0.73
CA GLN A 17 10.91 3.08 0.43
C GLN A 17 11.73 4.36 0.37
N LYS A 18 13.04 4.26 0.14
CA LYS A 18 13.91 5.43 0.00
C LYS A 18 13.52 6.31 -1.19
N TYR A 19 13.14 5.72 -2.31
CA TYR A 19 12.73 6.45 -3.50
C TYR A 19 11.45 7.27 -3.25
N ILE A 20 10.42 6.63 -2.68
CA ILE A 20 9.17 7.31 -2.31
C ILE A 20 9.44 8.45 -1.33
N VAL A 21 10.23 8.20 -0.28
CA VAL A 21 10.61 9.22 0.71
C VAL A 21 11.41 10.37 0.08
N LYS A 22 12.28 10.08 -0.88
CA LYS A 22 12.98 11.14 -1.63
C LYS A 22 12.01 11.96 -2.46
N LYS A 23 11.09 11.32 -3.19
CA LYS A 23 10.13 12.00 -4.08
C LYS A 23 9.15 12.90 -3.34
N GLY A 24 8.59 12.47 -2.21
CA GLY A 24 7.74 13.40 -1.45
C GLY A 24 8.55 14.55 -0.82
N LYS A 25 9.84 14.37 -0.51
CA LYS A 25 10.68 15.47 0.00
C LYS A 25 10.88 16.52 -1.10
N GLU A 26 11.13 16.07 -2.33
CA GLU A 26 11.19 16.92 -3.53
C GLU A 26 9.88 17.67 -3.79
N ARG A 27 8.73 17.06 -3.45
CA ARG A 27 7.39 17.66 -3.59
C ARG A 27 7.01 18.61 -2.43
N GLY A 28 7.86 18.79 -1.43
CA GLY A 28 7.60 19.70 -0.30
C GLY A 28 6.81 19.10 0.86
N PHE A 29 6.59 17.78 0.86
CA PHE A 29 5.77 17.08 1.86
C PHE A 29 6.46 16.81 3.20
N SER A 30 7.66 17.35 3.41
CA SER A 30 8.46 17.11 4.61
C SER A 30 7.77 17.59 5.89
N ASN A 31 6.96 18.65 5.79
CA ASN A 31 6.32 19.33 6.93
C ASN A 31 5.08 18.63 7.45
N GLU A 32 4.54 17.64 6.71
CA GLU A 32 3.33 16.96 7.15
C GLU A 32 3.58 16.08 8.37
N SER A 33 2.66 16.17 9.32
CA SER A 33 2.61 15.34 10.49
C SER A 33 2.27 13.88 10.14
N LEU A 34 2.53 12.98 11.09
CA LEU A 34 2.09 11.59 10.97
C LEU A 34 0.56 11.50 10.85
N HIS A 35 -0.18 12.35 11.55
CA HIS A 35 -1.65 12.33 11.55
C HIS A 35 -2.21 12.69 10.17
N GLU A 36 -1.71 13.78 9.56
CA GLU A 36 -2.09 14.17 8.20
C GLU A 36 -1.78 13.06 7.19
N ARG A 37 -0.62 12.40 7.33
CA ARG A 37 -0.24 11.29 6.45
C ARG A 37 -1.13 10.06 6.59
N LEU A 38 -1.51 9.71 7.81
CA LEU A 38 -2.46 8.61 8.04
C LEU A 38 -3.86 8.94 7.55
N MET A 39 -4.27 10.22 7.61
CA MET A 39 -5.52 10.68 7.03
C MET A 39 -5.54 10.48 5.51
N ILE A 40 -4.51 10.96 4.81
CA ILE A 40 -4.37 10.76 3.35
C ILE A 40 -4.34 9.27 3.00
N LEU A 41 -3.62 8.44 3.75
CA LEU A 41 -3.62 6.97 3.53
C LEU A 41 -5.04 6.38 3.58
N VAL A 42 -5.89 6.86 4.49
CA VAL A 42 -7.29 6.40 4.57
C VAL A 42 -8.12 6.94 3.40
N GLU A 43 -7.84 8.15 2.94
CA GLU A 43 -8.45 8.73 1.73
C GLU A 43 -8.14 7.84 0.51
N GLU A 44 -6.87 7.49 0.25
CA GLU A 44 -6.48 6.62 -0.88
C GLU A 44 -7.15 5.24 -0.82
N ILE A 45 -7.34 4.69 0.39
CA ILE A 45 -8.13 3.45 0.57
C ILE A 45 -9.59 3.67 0.18
N GLY A 46 -10.16 4.82 0.52
CA GLY A 46 -11.51 5.22 0.13
C GLY A 46 -11.66 5.36 -1.39
N GLU A 47 -10.68 5.95 -2.06
CA GLU A 47 -10.63 6.11 -3.51
C GLU A 47 -10.51 4.74 -4.21
N LEU A 48 -9.65 3.84 -3.73
CA LEU A 48 -9.61 2.44 -4.20
C LEU A 48 -10.99 1.77 -4.09
N MET A 49 -11.67 1.94 -2.96
CA MET A 49 -13.00 1.37 -2.76
C MET A 49 -14.06 1.98 -3.70
N LYS A 50 -13.96 3.28 -3.99
CA LYS A 50 -14.79 3.97 -4.99
C LYS A 50 -14.54 3.40 -6.39
N ALA A 51 -13.27 3.25 -6.78
CA ALA A 51 -12.86 2.68 -8.06
C ALA A 51 -13.35 1.22 -8.22
N ILE A 52 -13.26 0.39 -7.18
CA ILE A 52 -13.80 -0.98 -7.18
C ILE A 52 -15.32 -0.98 -7.37
N ARG A 53 -16.04 -0.09 -6.67
CA ARG A 53 -17.50 0.01 -6.77
C ARG A 53 -17.94 0.35 -8.19
N ILE A 54 -17.25 1.31 -8.82
CA ILE A 54 -17.53 1.73 -10.19
C ILE A 54 -17.26 0.59 -11.18
N ASN A 55 -16.10 -0.07 -11.05
CA ASN A 55 -15.76 -1.23 -11.89
C ASN A 55 -16.71 -2.43 -11.73
N LYS A 56 -17.36 -2.59 -10.57
CA LYS A 56 -18.26 -3.72 -10.31
C LYS A 56 -19.70 -3.46 -10.75
N LYS A 57 -20.37 -2.36 -10.34
CA LYS A 57 -21.83 -2.12 -10.58
C LYS A 57 -22.33 -0.66 -10.38
N GLY A 58 -21.50 0.38 -10.48
CA GLY A 58 -21.87 1.74 -10.01
C GLY A 58 -22.45 2.71 -11.06
N PHE A 59 -23.39 3.58 -10.66
CA PHE A 59 -23.66 4.86 -11.35
C PHE A 59 -22.38 5.70 -11.35
N ILE A 60 -22.03 6.26 -12.51
CA ILE A 60 -20.80 7.03 -12.72
C ILE A 60 -21.14 8.52 -12.62
N ASP A 61 -20.33 9.28 -11.89
CA ASP A 61 -20.29 10.73 -12.10
C ASP A 61 -19.45 10.98 -13.37
N SER A 62 -20.12 11.32 -14.47
CA SER A 62 -19.48 11.53 -15.78
C SER A 62 -18.49 12.69 -15.79
N ASN A 63 -18.46 13.53 -14.76
CA ASN A 63 -17.53 14.66 -14.67
C ASN A 63 -16.18 14.29 -14.07
N ASN A 64 -16.07 13.15 -13.36
CA ASN A 64 -14.81 12.71 -12.75
C ASN A 64 -14.14 11.61 -13.58
N LYS A 65 -13.13 12.01 -14.37
CA LYS A 65 -12.40 11.11 -15.28
C LYS A 65 -11.54 10.04 -14.57
N ASN A 66 -11.22 10.23 -13.29
CA ASN A 66 -10.32 9.36 -12.54
C ASN A 66 -11.05 8.34 -11.64
N ASP A 67 -12.37 8.36 -11.59
CA ASP A 67 -13.18 7.61 -10.61
C ASP A 67 -13.10 6.06 -10.74
N GLY A 68 -12.25 5.52 -11.61
CA GLY A 68 -12.07 4.10 -11.85
C GLY A 68 -10.62 3.60 -11.94
N ASP A 69 -9.62 4.43 -11.65
CA ASP A 69 -8.19 4.07 -11.82
C ASP A 69 -7.66 3.18 -10.69
N LEU A 70 -8.00 1.89 -10.74
CA LEU A 70 -7.54 0.91 -9.74
C LEU A 70 -6.01 0.84 -9.59
N GLU A 71 -5.26 1.07 -10.66
CA GLU A 71 -3.79 0.98 -10.64
C GLU A 71 -3.18 2.18 -9.91
N GLY A 72 -3.70 3.38 -10.20
CA GLY A 72 -3.38 4.61 -9.49
C GLY A 72 -3.62 4.49 -7.99
N GLU A 73 -4.83 4.10 -7.59
CA GLU A 73 -5.20 4.05 -6.15
C GLU A 73 -4.35 3.05 -5.35
N VAL A 74 -4.01 1.89 -5.94
CA VAL A 74 -3.11 0.92 -5.30
C VAL A 74 -1.70 1.50 -5.14
N SER A 75 -1.22 2.23 -6.15
CA SER A 75 0.08 2.91 -6.11
C SER A 75 0.11 4.02 -5.05
N ASP A 76 -0.98 4.78 -4.90
CA ASP A 76 -1.07 5.86 -3.93
C ASP A 76 -1.15 5.33 -2.49
N ILE A 77 -1.90 4.25 -2.24
CA ILE A 77 -1.87 3.53 -0.96
C ILE A 77 -0.45 3.06 -0.62
N LEU A 78 0.26 2.44 -1.57
CA LEU A 78 1.64 1.98 -1.36
C LEU A 78 2.57 3.14 -1.02
N THR A 79 2.43 4.25 -1.74
CA THR A 79 3.21 5.47 -1.54
C THR A 79 2.97 6.06 -0.15
N MET A 80 1.70 6.21 0.24
CA MET A 80 1.33 6.75 1.55
C MET A 80 1.76 5.84 2.69
N LEU A 81 1.68 4.52 2.53
CA LEU A 81 2.14 3.55 3.52
C LEU A 81 3.65 3.63 3.73
N PHE A 82 4.44 3.64 2.65
CA PHE A 82 5.90 3.68 2.71
C PHE A 82 6.41 5.01 3.27
N TRP A 83 5.72 6.11 2.95
CA TRP A 83 6.00 7.42 3.54
C TRP A 83 5.65 7.47 5.04
N SER A 84 4.50 6.93 5.43
CA SER A 84 4.08 6.86 6.84
C SER A 84 5.06 6.03 7.67
N ALA A 85 5.59 4.94 7.09
CA ALA A 85 6.62 4.13 7.72
C ALA A 85 7.88 4.94 8.06
N GLU A 86 8.32 5.87 7.19
CA GLU A 86 9.44 6.78 7.50
C GLU A 86 9.15 7.66 8.71
N LYS A 87 7.95 8.25 8.80
CA LYS A 87 7.55 9.09 9.96
C LYS A 87 7.49 8.28 11.26
N LEU A 88 7.16 6.99 11.17
CA LEU A 88 7.17 6.03 12.28
C LEU A 88 8.57 5.44 12.57
N LYS A 89 9.60 5.79 11.80
CA LYS A 89 10.96 5.22 11.87
C LYS A 89 10.98 3.69 11.66
N ILE A 90 10.14 3.20 10.77
CA ILE A 90 10.00 1.79 10.40
C ILE A 90 10.76 1.51 9.10
N ASP A 91 11.70 0.56 9.15
CA ASP A 91 12.28 -0.06 7.96
C ASP A 91 11.30 -1.12 7.44
N VAL A 92 10.61 -0.83 6.34
CA VAL A 92 9.56 -1.71 5.80
C VAL A 92 10.14 -3.05 5.38
N SER A 93 11.37 -3.07 4.85
CA SER A 93 12.01 -4.30 4.39
C SER A 93 12.23 -5.29 5.54
N LYS A 94 12.74 -4.81 6.68
CA LYS A 94 12.93 -5.62 7.89
C LYS A 94 11.61 -6.01 8.55
N ALA A 95 10.64 -5.09 8.58
CA ALA A 95 9.32 -5.37 9.15
C ALA A 95 8.61 -6.48 8.36
N PHE A 96 8.69 -6.42 7.02
CA PHE A 96 8.13 -7.42 6.13
C PHE A 96 8.82 -8.78 6.30
N GLU A 97 10.15 -8.81 6.29
CA GLU A 97 10.95 -10.03 6.50
C GLU A 97 10.57 -10.75 7.79
N LYS A 98 10.59 -10.02 8.92
CA LYS A 98 10.23 -10.58 10.23
C LYS A 98 8.81 -11.13 10.22
N LYS A 99 7.87 -10.37 9.65
CA LYS A 99 6.47 -10.79 9.59
C LYS A 99 6.28 -12.06 8.77
N GLU A 100 7.03 -12.20 7.69
CA GLU A 100 6.96 -13.37 6.81
C GLU A 100 7.56 -14.61 7.45
N MET A 101 8.68 -14.48 8.16
CA MET A 101 9.22 -15.56 9.00
C MET A 101 8.20 -16.06 10.03
N ASP A 102 7.42 -15.15 10.62
CA ASP A 102 6.37 -15.52 11.57
C ASP A 102 5.13 -16.11 10.88
N ASN A 103 4.78 -15.65 9.68
CA ASN A 103 3.68 -16.20 8.88
C ASN A 103 3.98 -17.64 8.44
N ASN A 104 5.22 -17.95 8.08
CA ASN A 104 5.66 -19.29 7.68
C ASN A 104 5.57 -20.34 8.81
N LYS A 105 5.51 -19.89 10.06
CA LYS A 105 5.29 -20.77 11.22
C LYS A 105 3.81 -21.06 11.48
N ARG A 106 2.89 -20.38 10.78
CA ARG A 106 1.44 -20.49 11.02
C ARG A 106 0.84 -21.65 10.23
N ILE A 107 -0.10 -22.34 10.86
CA ILE A 107 -0.96 -23.32 10.20
C ILE A 107 -2.32 -22.66 9.97
N TRP A 108 -2.67 -22.43 8.71
CA TRP A 108 -3.93 -21.83 8.34
C TRP A 108 -5.01 -22.90 8.20
N LYS A 109 -6.05 -22.83 9.02
CA LYS A 109 -7.24 -23.68 8.89
C LYS A 109 -8.43 -22.80 8.57
N ARG A 110 -9.09 -23.07 7.45
CA ARG A 110 -10.40 -22.47 7.17
C ARG A 110 -11.40 -23.12 8.11
N THR A 111 -11.93 -22.37 9.08
CA THR A 111 -13.07 -22.85 9.85
C THR A 111 -14.25 -22.94 8.89
N ASN A 112 -14.63 -24.15 8.51
CA ASN A 112 -15.95 -24.39 7.93
C ASN A 112 -16.96 -24.13 9.03
N LYS A 113 -17.53 -22.92 9.06
CA LYS A 113 -18.81 -22.72 9.73
C LYS A 113 -19.83 -23.47 8.87
N THR A 114 -20.09 -24.72 9.22
CA THR A 114 -21.32 -25.42 8.81
C THR A 114 -22.47 -24.48 9.19
N LYS A 115 -23.16 -23.99 8.16
CA LYS A 115 -24.45 -23.32 8.33
C LYS A 115 -25.49 -24.36 8.73
#